data_AF-A0A1Z8PYV6-F1
#
_entry.id   AF-A0A1Z8PYV6-F1
#
_cell.length_a   1.000
_cell.length_b   1.000
_cell.length_c   1.000
_cell.angle_alpha   90.00
_cell.angle_beta   90.00
_cell.angle_gamma   90.00
#
_symmetry.space_group_name_H-M   'P 1'
#
loop_
_entity.id
_entity.type
_entity.pdbx_description
1 polymer ?
#
loop_
_entity_poly.entity_id
_entity_poly.type
_entity_poly.pdbx_seq_one_letter_code
_entity_poly.pdbx_strand_id
1 'polypeptide(L)'
;MKAKIYKPAKNTMQSGRGKTQKWLLEYNTPISRSPESLMGWTSADSTMGQVRLRFDSLDDAKAYADKEGLAYIISPDQDRKIKPRNYVDNFKYEPPAGEKKEEPKEEKTKKAPAKKKPSAKDKDADKPAPKKAATKKSPAKKTAAKKTPAKKATKDKE
;
A
#
# COMPACT_ATOMS: atom_id res chain seq x y z
N MET A 1 29.97 2.55 4.42
CA MET A 1 28.96 2.45 5.51
C MET A 1 27.63 2.03 4.90
N LYS A 2 26.72 1.37 5.64
CA LYS A 2 25.40 0.94 5.12
C LYS A 2 24.27 1.73 5.78
N ALA A 3 23.20 2.01 5.03
CA ALA A 3 21.99 2.68 5.53
C ALA A 3 20.73 1.82 5.33
N LYS A 4 19.71 2.03 6.16
CA LYS A 4 18.38 1.42 6.01
C LYS A 4 17.34 2.51 5.82
N ILE A 5 16.60 2.45 4.72
CA ILE A 5 15.50 3.38 4.40
C ILE A 5 14.18 2.65 4.58
N TYR A 6 13.30 3.13 5.46
CA TYR A 6 12.01 2.50 5.76
C TYR A 6 11.00 3.47 6.35
N LYS A 7 9.69 3.19 6.23
CA LYS A 7 8.68 3.84 7.08
C LYS A 7 8.53 3.07 8.40
N PRO A 8 8.54 3.75 9.57
CA PRO A 8 8.43 3.07 10.85
C PRO A 8 7.03 2.51 11.07
N ALA A 9 6.96 1.26 11.55
CA ALA A 9 5.70 0.61 11.87
C ALA A 9 4.96 1.33 13.01
N LYS A 10 3.62 1.21 13.03
CA LYS A 10 2.79 1.66 14.16
C LYS A 10 3.18 0.85 15.41
N ASN A 11 3.45 1.51 16.53
CA ASN A 11 3.56 0.85 17.83
C ASN A 11 2.30 0.00 18.08
N THR A 12 2.45 -1.31 18.32
CA THR A 12 1.33 -2.25 18.52
C THR A 12 0.39 -1.79 19.62
N MET A 13 0.93 -1.32 20.76
CA MET A 13 0.18 -0.93 21.96
C MET A 13 -0.60 0.39 21.80
N GLN A 14 -0.27 1.24 20.81
CA GLN A 14 -0.87 2.56 20.63
C GLN A 14 -1.70 2.65 19.35
N SER A 15 -2.88 3.26 19.38
CA SER A 15 -3.73 3.42 18.19
C SER A 15 -3.24 4.49 17.20
N GLY A 16 -2.45 5.46 17.68
CA GLY A 16 -1.99 6.63 16.92
C GLY A 16 -1.04 6.32 15.76
N ARG A 17 -1.14 7.12 14.68
CA ARG A 17 -0.41 6.90 13.40
C ARG A 17 0.47 8.07 12.94
N GLY A 18 0.52 9.18 13.66
CA GLY A 18 1.26 10.38 13.21
C GLY A 18 2.76 10.14 12.92
N LYS A 19 3.37 9.14 13.57
CA LYS A 19 4.79 8.81 13.39
C LYS A 19 5.10 7.93 12.16
N THR A 20 4.10 7.33 11.50
CA THR A 20 4.33 6.33 10.42
C THR A 20 4.36 6.92 9.01
N GLN A 21 4.12 8.23 8.84
CA GLN A 21 4.00 8.86 7.52
C GLN A 21 5.36 9.16 6.86
N LYS A 22 6.35 9.57 7.66
CA LYS A 22 7.68 9.97 7.17
C LYS A 22 8.59 8.76 6.95
N TRP A 23 9.41 8.84 5.92
CA TRP A 23 10.51 7.91 5.68
C TRP A 23 11.64 8.19 6.68
N LEU A 24 12.20 7.14 7.27
CA LEU A 24 13.40 7.21 8.10
C LEU A 24 14.59 6.61 7.36
N LEU A 25 15.72 7.30 7.44
CA LEU A 25 17.03 6.75 7.12
C LEU A 25 17.81 6.57 8.44
N GLU A 26 18.24 5.34 8.69
CA GLU A 26 19.08 4.96 9.83
C GLU A 26 20.42 4.38 9.34
N TYR A 27 21.52 4.78 9.98
CA TYR A 27 22.83 4.23 9.69
C TYR A 27 22.97 2.84 10.33
N ASN A 28 23.16 1.82 9.50
CA ASN A 28 23.46 0.46 9.93
C ASN A 28 24.97 0.33 10.16
N THR A 29 25.41 0.88 11.30
CA THR A 29 26.79 0.81 11.78
C THR A 29 26.87 -0.26 12.87
N PRO A 30 27.78 -1.25 12.77
CA PRO A 30 28.01 -2.21 13.84
C PRO A 30 28.70 -1.50 15.01
N ILE A 31 27.89 -0.96 15.92
CA ILE A 31 28.37 -0.28 17.13
C ILE A 31 28.45 -1.33 18.23
N SER A 32 29.67 -1.61 18.68
CA SER A 32 29.88 -2.34 19.92
C SER A 32 29.29 -1.53 21.07
N ARG A 33 28.58 -2.20 21.98
CA ARG A 33 28.10 -1.63 23.23
C ARG A 33 28.68 -2.44 24.36
N SER A 34 29.50 -1.80 25.18
CA SER A 34 30.18 -2.42 26.30
C SER A 34 29.72 -1.75 27.60
N PRO A 35 29.62 -2.48 28.72
CA PRO A 35 29.49 -1.86 30.02
C PRO A 35 30.81 -1.16 30.39
N GLU A 36 30.73 0.06 30.87
CA GLU A 36 31.84 0.79 31.49
C GLU A 36 32.17 0.18 32.87
N SER A 37 33.46 0.16 33.24
CA SER A 37 33.97 -0.62 34.38
C SER A 37 33.65 -0.04 35.76
N LEU A 38 33.41 1.26 35.89
CA LEU A 38 33.13 1.93 37.15
C LEU A 38 31.63 1.98 37.47
N MET A 39 30.81 2.41 36.51
CA MET A 39 29.37 2.67 36.71
C MET A 39 28.45 1.68 35.98
N GLY A 40 28.99 0.79 35.14
CA GLY A 40 28.20 -0.19 34.37
C GLY A 40 27.35 0.43 33.25
N TRP A 41 27.53 1.70 32.91
CA TRP A 41 26.79 2.37 31.83
C TRP A 41 27.18 1.80 30.46
N THR A 42 26.24 1.71 29.52
CA THR A 42 26.56 1.24 28.17
C THR A 42 27.28 2.33 27.38
N SER A 43 28.60 2.18 27.22
CA SER A 43 29.41 2.98 26.31
C SER A 43 29.26 2.50 24.86
N ALA A 44 29.62 3.36 23.91
CA ALA A 44 29.54 3.09 22.48
C ALA A 44 30.60 3.90 21.72
N ASP A 45 31.26 3.28 20.74
CA ASP A 45 32.41 3.88 20.04
C ASP A 45 32.02 4.97 19.03
N SER A 46 30.74 5.13 18.70
CA SER A 46 30.27 6.07 17.67
C SER A 46 28.83 6.53 17.85
N THR A 47 28.61 7.83 17.65
CA THR A 47 27.30 8.50 17.70
C THR A 47 26.39 8.15 16.50
N MET A 48 26.91 7.56 15.42
CA MET A 48 26.15 7.36 14.16
C MET A 48 24.87 6.52 14.35
N GLY A 49 24.83 5.62 15.35
CA GLY A 49 23.65 4.83 15.67
C GLY A 49 22.51 5.60 16.36
N GLN A 50 22.75 6.85 16.77
CA GLN A 50 21.73 7.76 17.30
C GLN A 50 21.09 8.62 16.20
N VAL A 51 21.76 8.76 15.04
CA VAL A 51 21.31 9.63 13.95
C VAL A 51 20.15 8.99 13.20
N ARG A 52 19.02 9.70 13.15
CA ARG A 52 17.78 9.30 12.47
C ARG A 52 17.27 10.45 11.63
N LEU A 53 17.47 10.38 10.33
CA LEU A 53 17.00 11.41 9.39
C LEU A 53 15.57 11.09 8.96
N ARG A 54 14.73 12.14 8.82
CA ARG A 54 13.32 12.00 8.42
C ARG A 54 13.08 12.75 7.12
N PHE A 55 12.55 12.03 6.13
CA PHE A 55 12.21 12.54 4.81
C PHE A 55 10.71 12.38 4.55
N ASP A 56 10.17 13.20 3.65
CA ASP A 56 8.77 13.14 3.23
C ASP A 56 8.59 12.21 2.01
N SER A 57 9.56 12.16 1.09
CA SER A 57 9.63 11.16 0.01
C SER A 57 10.69 10.08 0.24
N LEU A 58 10.50 8.93 -0.42
CA LEU A 58 11.53 7.90 -0.58
C LEU A 58 12.64 8.36 -1.53
N ASP A 59 12.32 9.22 -2.49
CA ASP A 59 13.27 9.72 -3.47
C ASP A 59 14.28 10.68 -2.83
N ASP A 60 13.81 11.59 -1.96
CA ASP A 60 14.67 12.47 -1.14
C ASP A 60 15.67 11.67 -0.29
N ALA A 61 15.19 10.57 0.31
CA ALA A 61 16.01 9.69 1.15
C ALA A 61 17.08 8.94 0.35
N LYS A 62 16.78 8.52 -0.89
CA LYS A 62 17.76 7.95 -1.83
C LYS A 62 18.77 9.01 -2.25
N ALA A 63 18.31 10.16 -2.75
CA ALA A 63 19.15 11.23 -3.23
C ALA A 63 20.10 11.76 -2.13
N TYR A 64 19.68 11.73 -0.86
CA TYR A 64 20.57 11.98 0.27
C TYR A 64 21.62 10.86 0.45
N ALA A 65 21.20 9.60 0.45
CA ALA A 65 22.12 8.45 0.58
C ALA A 65 23.16 8.39 -0.56
N ASP A 66 22.76 8.68 -1.80
CA ASP A 66 23.62 8.73 -2.97
C ASP A 66 24.65 9.87 -2.88
N LYS A 67 24.25 11.06 -2.39
CA LYS A 67 25.16 12.20 -2.16
C LYS A 67 26.22 11.92 -1.09
N GLU A 68 25.85 11.20 -0.04
CA GLU A 68 26.74 10.82 1.06
C GLU A 68 27.56 9.53 0.76
N GLY A 69 27.39 8.91 -0.42
CA GLY A 69 28.08 7.67 -0.80
C GLY A 69 27.68 6.44 0.04
N LEU A 70 26.45 6.42 0.56
CA LEU A 70 25.95 5.39 1.48
C LEU A 70 25.24 4.26 0.72
N ALA A 71 25.75 3.02 0.85
CA ALA A 71 25.05 1.85 0.33
C ALA A 71 23.77 1.59 1.15
N TYR A 72 22.59 1.70 0.53
CA TYR A 72 21.31 1.61 1.23
C TYR A 72 20.52 0.32 0.96
N ILE A 73 19.67 -0.05 1.93
CA ILE A 73 18.66 -1.12 1.81
C ILE A 73 17.28 -0.49 2.02
N ILE A 74 16.37 -0.68 1.07
CA ILE A 74 14.99 -0.18 1.14
C ILE A 74 14.08 -1.27 1.68
N SER A 75 13.33 -0.96 2.74
CA SER A 75 12.19 -1.77 3.17
C SER A 75 10.93 -1.34 2.41
N PRO A 76 10.12 -2.28 1.88
CA PRO A 76 8.85 -1.93 1.26
C PRO A 76 7.88 -1.33 2.28
N ASP A 77 7.06 -0.38 1.85
CA ASP A 77 5.97 0.17 2.65
C ASP A 77 4.90 -0.89 2.92
N GLN A 78 4.21 -0.80 4.06
CA GLN A 78 3.25 -1.80 4.53
C GLN A 78 1.91 -1.14 4.88
N ASP A 79 1.18 -0.77 3.82
CA ASP A 79 -0.13 -0.16 3.94
C ASP A 79 -1.16 -1.08 4.61
N ARG A 80 -1.87 -0.52 5.60
CA ARG A 80 -2.95 -1.25 6.28
C ARG A 80 -4.17 -1.36 5.36
N LYS A 81 -4.41 -2.57 4.86
CA LYS A 81 -5.67 -2.95 4.21
C LYS A 81 -6.85 -2.73 5.17
N ILE A 82 -7.75 -1.81 4.81
CA ILE A 82 -9.00 -1.56 5.54
C ILE A 82 -9.99 -2.66 5.14
N LYS A 83 -10.40 -3.50 6.10
CA LYS A 83 -11.50 -4.45 5.91
C LYS A 83 -12.81 -3.75 6.29
N PRO A 84 -13.85 -3.75 5.45
CA PRO A 84 -15.17 -3.31 5.88
C PRO A 84 -15.66 -4.20 7.03
N ARG A 85 -16.36 -3.60 7.99
CA ARG A 85 -16.99 -4.30 9.12
C ARG A 85 -18.37 -3.70 9.30
N ASN A 86 -19.41 -4.52 9.14
CA ASN A 86 -20.78 -4.12 9.46
C ASN A 86 -21.10 -4.58 10.88
N TYR A 87 -21.73 -3.74 11.69
CA TYR A 87 -22.09 -4.09 13.07
C TYR A 87 -23.18 -5.18 13.14
N VAL A 88 -24.05 -5.25 12.13
CA VAL A 88 -25.10 -6.28 12.01
C VAL A 88 -24.51 -7.70 11.92
N ASP A 89 -23.30 -7.84 11.37
CA ASP A 89 -22.65 -9.15 11.23
C ASP A 89 -22.37 -9.80 12.60
N ASN A 90 -22.27 -9.02 13.67
CA ASN A 90 -22.03 -9.52 15.04
C ASN A 90 -23.22 -10.31 15.63
N PHE A 91 -24.42 -10.20 15.04
CA PHE A 91 -25.65 -10.84 15.53
C PHE A 91 -26.12 -12.00 14.64
N LYS A 92 -25.32 -12.40 13.65
CA LYS A 92 -25.63 -13.58 12.83
C LYS A 92 -25.55 -14.83 13.72
N TYR A 93 -26.55 -15.70 13.61
CA TYR A 93 -26.54 -16.98 14.30
C TYR A 93 -25.49 -17.89 13.67
N GLU A 94 -24.34 -17.99 14.33
CA GLU A 94 -23.33 -19.01 14.05
C GLU A 94 -23.55 -20.18 15.01
N PRO A 95 -24.00 -21.36 14.54
CA PRO A 95 -24.13 -22.53 15.40
C PRO A 95 -22.73 -22.96 15.91
N PRO A 96 -22.61 -23.43 17.16
CA PRO A 96 -21.34 -23.94 17.66
C PRO A 96 -20.85 -25.09 16.77
N ALA A 97 -19.57 -25.08 16.43
CA ALA A 97 -18.99 -25.99 15.44
C ALA A 97 -18.97 -27.46 15.93
N GLY A 98 -20.11 -28.14 15.79
CA GLY A 98 -20.33 -29.54 16.14
C GLY A 98 -21.09 -30.36 15.08
N GLU A 99 -21.81 -29.72 14.16
CA GLU A 99 -22.46 -30.40 13.04
C GLU A 99 -22.14 -29.71 11.70
N LYS A 100 -21.08 -30.18 11.04
CA LYS A 100 -21.07 -30.15 9.57
C LYS A 100 -21.98 -31.27 9.10
N LYS A 101 -23.21 -30.95 8.72
CA LYS A 101 -23.98 -31.89 7.89
C LYS A 101 -23.28 -31.99 6.55
N GLU A 102 -22.62 -33.12 6.34
CA GLU A 102 -22.07 -33.48 5.04
C GLU A 102 -23.25 -33.65 4.08
N GLU A 103 -23.45 -32.69 3.19
CA GLU A 103 -24.30 -32.89 2.03
C GLU A 103 -23.68 -34.03 1.21
N PRO A 104 -24.41 -35.14 0.95
CA PRO A 104 -23.86 -36.24 0.18
C PRO A 104 -23.58 -35.75 -1.24
N LYS A 105 -22.32 -35.85 -1.67
CA LYS A 105 -21.97 -35.64 -3.07
C LYS A 105 -22.68 -36.69 -3.91
N GLU A 106 -23.71 -36.29 -4.65
CA GLU A 106 -24.30 -37.14 -5.68
C GLU A 106 -23.22 -37.50 -6.71
N GLU A 107 -22.78 -38.76 -6.66
CA GLU A 107 -21.91 -39.36 -7.66
C GLU A 107 -22.71 -39.54 -8.97
N LYS A 108 -22.79 -38.48 -9.78
CA LYS A 108 -23.31 -38.60 -11.14
C LYS A 108 -22.29 -39.33 -12.01
N THR A 109 -22.62 -40.60 -12.20
CA THR A 109 -21.89 -41.63 -12.94
C THR A 109 -21.38 -41.19 -14.31
N LYS A 110 -20.25 -41.80 -14.68
CA LYS A 110 -19.57 -41.63 -15.97
C LYS A 110 -20.53 -41.82 -17.15
N LYS A 111 -20.69 -40.81 -18.01
CA LYS A 111 -21.08 -41.01 -19.41
C LYS A 111 -19.89 -40.67 -20.31
N ALA A 112 -19.44 -41.66 -21.07
CA ALA A 112 -18.19 -41.60 -21.81
C ALA A 112 -18.22 -40.56 -22.96
N PRO A 113 -17.11 -39.84 -23.23
CA PRO A 113 -16.98 -39.04 -24.45
C PRO A 113 -16.75 -39.95 -25.65
N ALA A 114 -17.73 -39.99 -26.56
CA ALA A 114 -17.60 -40.71 -27.83
C ALA A 114 -16.54 -40.06 -28.72
N LYS A 115 -15.55 -40.85 -29.15
CA LYS A 115 -14.54 -40.41 -30.14
C LYS A 115 -15.22 -40.24 -31.51
N LYS A 116 -15.01 -39.10 -32.17
CA LYS A 116 -15.13 -38.99 -33.63
C LYS A 116 -13.95 -38.18 -34.18
N LYS A 117 -13.23 -38.73 -35.15
CA LYS A 117 -12.09 -38.13 -35.88
C LYS A 117 -12.46 -38.02 -37.38
N PRO A 118 -11.65 -37.36 -38.24
CA PRO A 118 -12.16 -36.29 -39.10
C PRO A 118 -12.23 -36.60 -40.60
N SER A 119 -12.99 -35.77 -41.33
CA SER A 119 -12.90 -35.51 -42.79
C SER A 119 -14.04 -34.55 -43.20
N ALA A 120 -14.03 -33.80 -44.32
CA ALA A 120 -12.98 -33.16 -45.13
C ALA A 120 -13.68 -32.38 -46.28
N LYS A 121 -13.22 -31.17 -46.64
CA LYS A 121 -13.64 -30.37 -47.83
C LYS A 121 -15.13 -29.94 -47.84
N ASP A 122 -15.60 -28.86 -48.47
CA ASP A 122 -15.07 -27.72 -49.27
C ASP A 122 -16.12 -26.55 -49.07
N LYS A 123 -16.02 -25.28 -49.50
CA LYS A 123 -15.12 -24.53 -50.40
C LYS A 123 -15.24 -22.99 -50.16
N ASP A 124 -14.50 -22.21 -50.96
CA ASP A 124 -14.71 -20.83 -51.48
C ASP A 124 -15.77 -19.88 -50.85
N ALA A 125 -15.33 -18.69 -50.39
CA ALA A 125 -15.58 -17.40 -51.09
C ALA A 125 -15.33 -16.12 -50.23
N ASP A 126 -14.35 -15.34 -50.68
CA ASP A 126 -14.25 -13.86 -50.62
C ASP A 126 -14.16 -13.05 -49.28
N LYS A 127 -13.77 -11.79 -49.46
CA LYS A 127 -13.16 -10.77 -48.55
C LYS A 127 -13.92 -9.42 -48.78
N PRO A 128 -13.66 -8.24 -48.15
CA PRO A 128 -12.87 -7.84 -46.96
C PRO A 128 -13.68 -7.10 -45.85
N ALA A 129 -12.99 -6.68 -44.79
CA ALA A 129 -13.45 -5.66 -43.84
C ALA A 129 -13.28 -4.20 -44.33
N PRO A 130 -14.06 -3.25 -43.80
CA PRO A 130 -13.70 -1.82 -43.62
C PRO A 130 -13.51 -1.49 -42.12
N LYS A 131 -12.36 -0.98 -41.66
CA LYS A 131 -11.81 0.40 -41.73
C LYS A 131 -12.36 1.39 -40.68
N LYS A 132 -11.44 2.23 -40.18
CA LYS A 132 -11.58 3.14 -39.01
C LYS A 132 -12.29 4.47 -39.35
N ALA A 133 -13.01 5.02 -38.37
CA ALA A 133 -13.19 6.46 -38.11
C ALA A 133 -13.54 6.61 -36.60
N ALA A 134 -12.89 7.40 -35.72
CA ALA A 134 -12.40 8.78 -35.74
C ALA A 134 -13.41 9.84 -35.23
N THR A 135 -12.92 10.70 -34.33
CA THR A 135 -13.37 12.06 -33.94
C THR A 135 -14.59 12.32 -33.02
N LYS A 136 -14.25 12.95 -31.88
CA LYS A 136 -14.83 14.16 -31.26
C LYS A 136 -16.30 14.16 -30.76
N LYS A 137 -16.46 14.27 -29.42
CA LYS A 137 -17.10 15.47 -28.81
C LYS A 137 -16.80 15.63 -27.31
N SER A 138 -15.99 16.63 -26.95
CA SER A 138 -16.03 17.24 -25.62
C SER A 138 -17.06 18.38 -25.62
N PRO A 139 -17.81 18.61 -24.54
CA PRO A 139 -18.36 19.91 -24.21
C PRO A 139 -17.59 20.56 -23.05
N ALA A 140 -17.28 21.84 -23.15
CA ALA A 140 -16.66 22.63 -22.08
C ALA A 140 -17.37 23.99 -21.94
N LYS A 141 -17.46 24.49 -20.69
CA LYS A 141 -17.99 25.84 -20.31
C LYS A 141 -19.48 26.07 -20.62
N LYS A 142 -20.24 26.93 -19.94
CA LYS A 142 -20.10 27.91 -18.82
C LYS A 142 -21.42 27.78 -17.98
N THR A 143 -21.58 28.22 -16.74
CA THR A 143 -21.67 29.61 -16.23
C THR A 143 -21.59 29.60 -14.69
N ALA A 144 -20.65 30.32 -14.07
CA ALA A 144 -20.89 31.63 -13.45
C ALA A 144 -21.82 31.66 -12.21
N ALA A 145 -21.23 31.65 -11.01
CA ALA A 145 -21.86 32.11 -9.77
C ALA A 145 -20.88 33.02 -9.01
N LYS A 146 -21.14 34.34 -9.05
CA LYS A 146 -20.35 35.39 -8.39
C LYS A 146 -21.06 35.75 -7.09
N LYS A 147 -20.49 35.46 -5.91
CA LYS A 147 -20.95 36.03 -4.64
C LYS A 147 -19.80 36.45 -3.72
N THR A 148 -19.59 37.75 -3.75
CA THR A 148 -18.97 38.70 -2.79
C THR A 148 -18.34 38.15 -1.50
N PRO A 149 -17.10 38.55 -1.14
CA PRO A 149 -16.54 38.30 0.19
C PRO A 149 -17.15 39.23 1.25
N ALA A 150 -17.44 38.68 2.44
CA ALA A 150 -17.88 39.47 3.58
C ALA A 150 -16.70 40.28 4.17
N LYS A 151 -16.99 41.54 4.54
CA LYS A 151 -15.96 42.52 4.94
C LYS A 151 -15.61 42.40 6.42
N LYS A 152 -14.32 42.56 6.70
CA LYS A 152 -13.70 42.72 8.04
C LYS A 152 -14.45 43.78 8.87
N ALA A 153 -14.73 43.47 10.15
CA ALA A 153 -15.25 44.43 11.13
C ALA A 153 -14.54 44.23 12.49
N THR A 154 -13.32 44.77 12.59
CA THR A 154 -12.71 45.11 13.89
C THR A 154 -13.28 46.45 14.34
N LYS A 155 -13.78 46.54 15.58
CA LYS A 155 -14.15 47.81 16.20
C LYS A 155 -13.71 47.81 17.66
N ASP A 156 -12.57 48.44 17.91
CA ASP A 156 -12.20 48.94 19.22
C ASP A 156 -13.14 50.11 19.59
N LYS A 157 -13.72 50.09 20.80
CA LYS A 157 -13.96 51.30 21.60
C LYS A 157 -14.42 50.96 23.03
N GLU A 158 -13.76 51.61 23.99
CA GLU A 158 -14.01 51.64 25.45
C GLU A 158 -13.84 50.32 26.23
#